data_AF-A0A730K3E7-F1
#
_entry.id   AF-A0A730K3E7-F1
#
_cell.length_a   1.000
_cell.length_b   1.000
_cell.length_c   1.000
_cell.angle_alpha   90.00
_cell.angle_beta   90.00
_cell.angle_gamma   90.00
#
_symmetry.space_group_name_H-M   'P 1'
#
loop_
_entity.id
_entity.type
_entity.pdbx_description
1 polymer ?
#
loop_
_entity_poly.entity_id
_entity_poly.type
_entity_poly.pdbx_seq_one_letter_code
_entity_poly.pdbx_strand_id
1 'polypeptide(L)' 'MGFTDNRPSADSLIDMKFITSDCLFTDKWIYKLISLGRFPKPIKLGRMSRWRAGDYYAWRDSHSSE' A
#
# COMPACT_ATOMS: atom_id res chain seq x y z
N MET A 1 23.79 -6.75 2.69
CA MET A 1 22.33 -6.57 2.67
C MET A 1 22.04 -5.08 2.56
N GLY A 2 21.91 -4.55 1.35
CA GLY A 2 21.64 -3.13 1.14
C GLY A 2 20.14 -2.89 1.24
N PHE A 3 19.69 -2.26 2.31
CA PHE A 3 18.39 -1.61 2.35
C PHE A 3 18.51 -0.31 1.55
N THR A 4 18.53 -0.40 0.22
CA THR A 4 18.21 0.79 -0.56
C THR A 4 16.75 1.06 -0.24
N ASP A 5 16.46 2.19 0.41
CA ASP A 5 15.11 2.74 0.53
C ASP A 5 14.56 2.96 -0.88
N ASN A 6 13.98 1.91 -1.45
CA ASN A 6 13.36 1.96 -2.76
C ASN A 6 11.90 2.26 -2.52
N ARG A 7 11.63 3.45 -1.98
CA ARG A 7 10.29 4.03 -1.92
C ARG A 7 9.92 4.47 -3.33
N PRO A 8 8.97 3.80 -4.02
CA PRO A 8 8.58 4.24 -5.35
C PRO A 8 8.08 5.69 -5.34
N SER A 9 8.26 6.40 -6.46
CA SER A 9 7.69 7.74 -6.64
C SER A 9 6.17 7.72 -6.42
N ALA A 10 5.58 8.81 -5.94
CA ALA A 10 4.15 8.90 -5.64
C ALA A 10 3.24 8.49 -6.82
N ASP A 11 3.67 8.73 -8.05
CA ASP A 11 2.97 8.35 -9.29
C ASP A 11 3.12 6.88 -9.67
N SER A 12 4.01 6.12 -9.00
CA SER A 12 4.24 4.70 -9.28
C SER A 12 3.10 3.83 -8.75
N LEU A 13 2.92 2.67 -9.38
CA LEU A 13 1.97 1.66 -8.95
C LEU A 13 2.65 0.55 -8.14
N ILE A 14 2.17 0.35 -6.92
CA ILE A 14 2.62 -0.71 -6.01
C ILE A 14 1.61 -1.87 -5.97
N ASP A 15 2.07 -3.08 -5.61
CA ASP A 15 1.20 -4.23 -5.33
C ASP A 15 1.04 -4.49 -3.84
N MET A 16 0.14 -5.43 -3.55
CA MET A 16 -0.06 -6.02 -2.24
C MET A 16 1.25 -6.45 -1.59
N LYS A 17 2.19 -7.05 -2.34
CA LYS A 17 3.45 -7.57 -1.78
C LYS A 17 4.30 -6.44 -1.22
N PHE A 18 4.42 -5.33 -1.95
CA PHE A 18 5.08 -4.13 -1.47
C PHE A 18 4.38 -3.60 -0.19
N ILE A 19 3.06 -3.43 -0.24
CA ILE A 19 2.26 -2.90 0.88
C ILE A 19 2.47 -3.74 2.15
N THR A 20 2.33 -5.07 2.05
CA THR A 20 2.49 -5.98 3.20
C THR A 20 3.91 -5.98 3.75
N SER A 21 4.90 -5.77 2.89
CA SER A 21 6.31 -5.67 3.31
C SER A 21 6.61 -4.34 4.01
N ASP A 22 5.98 -3.25 3.59
CA ASP A 22 6.22 -1.90 4.13
C ASP A 22 5.53 -1.69 5.49
N CYS A 23 4.25 -2.09 5.63
CA CYS A 23 3.50 -1.95 6.89
C CYS A 23 3.56 -3.17 7.82
N LEU A 24 4.27 -4.24 7.42
CA LEU A 24 4.38 -5.51 8.17
C LEU A 24 3.03 -6.15 8.52
N PHE A 25 1.99 -5.88 7.74
CA PHE A 25 0.68 -6.52 7.86
C PHE A 25 0.49 -7.63 6.85
N THR A 26 -0.41 -8.55 7.17
CA THR A 26 -0.83 -9.60 6.24
C THR A 26 -1.75 -9.04 5.16
N ASP A 27 -1.72 -9.67 3.99
CA ASP A 27 -2.65 -9.42 2.89
C ASP A 27 -4.13 -9.47 3.34
N LYS A 28 -4.47 -10.43 4.19
CA LYS A 28 -5.81 -10.60 4.77
C LYS A 28 -6.25 -9.37 5.56
N TRP A 29 -5.34 -8.76 6.31
CA TRP A 29 -5.64 -7.52 7.03
C TRP A 29 -5.82 -6.37 6.04
N ILE A 30 -4.96 -6.21 5.04
CA ILE A 30 -5.17 -5.17 4.02
C ILE A 30 -6.52 -5.31 3.32
N TYR A 31 -6.95 -6.53 2.96
CA TYR A 31 -8.28 -6.76 2.39
C TYR A 31 -9.42 -6.40 3.35
N LYS A 32 -9.27 -6.67 4.65
CA LYS A 32 -10.27 -6.27 5.65
C LYS A 32 -10.30 -4.74 5.83
N LEU A 33 -9.18 -4.03 5.73
CA LEU A 33 -9.20 -2.56 5.72
C LEU A 33 -9.94 -2.02 4.49
N ILE A 34 -9.70 -2.62 3.32
CA ILE A 34 -10.38 -2.25 2.07
C ILE A 34 -11.90 -2.47 2.21
N SER A 35 -12.33 -3.60 2.79
CA SER A 35 -13.76 -3.87 3.00
C SER A 35 -14.41 -2.91 4.00
N LEU A 36 -13.65 -2.41 4.98
CA LEU A 36 -14.09 -1.40 5.94
C LEU A 36 -14.03 0.04 5.40
N GLY A 37 -13.54 0.25 4.17
CA GLY A 37 -13.34 1.59 3.61
C GLY A 37 -12.21 2.38 4.28
N ARG A 38 -11.35 1.71 5.04
CA ARG A 38 -10.24 2.31 5.82
C ARG A 38 -8.89 2.25 5.11
N PHE A 39 -8.83 1.73 3.89
CA PHE A 39 -7.61 1.68 3.07
C PHE A 39 -7.95 2.07 1.62
N PRO A 40 -7.01 2.67 0.86
CA PRO A 40 -7.23 3.04 -0.53
C PRO A 40 -7.76 1.88 -1.38
N LYS A 41 -8.75 2.15 -2.23
CA LYS A 41 -9.30 1.13 -3.14
C LYS A 41 -8.27 0.77 -4.21
N PRO A 42 -8.15 -0.52 -4.61
CA PRO A 42 -7.26 -0.91 -5.69
C PRO A 42 -7.71 -0.36 -7.03
N ILE A 43 -6.74 0.03 -7.85
CA ILE A 43 -6.84 0.22 -9.28
C ILE A 43 -6.76 -1.17 -9.94
N LYS A 44 -7.79 -1.52 -10.72
CA LYS A 44 -7.84 -2.81 -11.44
C LYS A 44 -7.15 -2.68 -12.80
N LEU A 45 -6.05 -3.40 -12.99
CA LEU A 45 -5.37 -3.59 -14.27
C LEU A 45 -5.55 -5.04 -14.72
N GLY A 46 -6.70 -5.31 -15.36
CA GLY A 46 -7.15 -6.66 -15.63
C GLY A 46 -7.38 -7.45 -14.35
N ARG A 47 -6.67 -8.58 -14.19
CA ARG A 47 -6.74 -9.41 -12.98
C ARG A 47 -5.87 -8.87 -11.83
N MET A 48 -4.99 -7.92 -12.09
CA MET A 48 -4.08 -7.36 -11.09
C MET A 48 -4.73 -6.19 -10.35
N SER A 49 -4.52 -6.16 -9.04
CA SER A 49 -4.87 -5.02 -8.19
C SER A 49 -3.58 -4.24 -7.88
N ARG A 50 -3.59 -2.93 -8.14
CA ARG A 50 -2.48 -2.01 -7.90
C ARG A 50 -2.96 -0.79 -7.13
N TRP A 51 -2.05 -0.06 -6.51
CA TRP A 51 -2.33 1.19 -5.80
C TRP A 51 -1.31 2.24 -6.20
N ARG A 52 -1.72 3.52 -6.22
CA ARG A 52 -0.74 4.61 -6.32
C ARG A 52 0.08 4.64 -5.04
N ALA A 53 1.39 4.74 -5.18
CA ALA A 53 2.29 4.83 -4.04
C ALA A 53 1.94 6.05 -3.17
N GLY A 54 1.59 7.18 -3.80
CA GLY A 54 1.13 8.40 -3.10
C GLY A 54 -0.08 8.18 -2.21
N ASP A 55 -1.13 7.51 -2.71
CA ASP A 55 -2.35 7.23 -1.93
C ASP A 55 -2.05 6.32 -0.73
N TYR A 56 -1.17 5.33 -0.94
CA TYR A 56 -0.72 4.45 0.12
C TYR A 56 0.09 5.20 1.19
N TYR A 57 1.02 6.06 0.79
CA TYR A 57 1.80 6.85 1.73
C TYR A 57 0.95 7.83 2.51
N ALA A 58 0.02 8.54 1.86
CA ALA A 58 -0.91 9.43 2.55
C ALA A 58 -1.73 8.68 3.60
N TRP A 59 -2.20 7.47 3.28
CA TRP A 59 -2.88 6.61 4.23
C TRP A 59 -1.95 6.16 5.38
N ARG A 60 -0.72 5.74 5.08
CA ARG A 60 0.23 5.27 6.08
C ARG A 60 0.61 6.39 7.05
N ASP A 61 0.99 7.53 6.49
CA ASP A 61 1.45 8.69 7.24
C ASP A 61 0.32 9.29 8.10
N SER A 62 -0.96 9.13 7.72
CA SER A 62 -2.11 9.51 8.57
C SER A 62 -2.27 8.66 9.84
N HIS A 63 -1.61 7.51 9.92
CA HIS A 63 -1.62 6.62 11.09
C HIS A 63 -0.30 6.68 11.88
N SER A 64 0.69 7.45 11.41
CA SER A 64 2.01 7.61 12.02
C SER A 64 2.13 8.86 12.90
N SER A 65 1.01 9.46 13.31
CA SER A 65 1.00 10.60 14.23
C SER A 65 1.29 10.16 15.68
N GLU A 66 2.58 10.17 16.02
CA GLU A 66 3.10 10.59 17.34
C GLU A 66 4.04 11.78 17.14
#